data_AF-A0A7S1YJI4-F1
#
_entry.id   AF-A0A7S1YJI4-F1
#
_cell.length_a   1.000
_cell.length_b   1.000
_cell.length_c   1.000
_cell.angle_alpha   90.00
_cell.angle_beta   90.00
_cell.angle_gamma   90.00
#
_symmetry.space_group_name_H-M   'P 1'
#
loop_
_entity.id
_entity.type
_entity.pdbx_description
1 polymer ?
#
loop_
_entity_poly.entity_id
_entity_poly.type
_entity_poly.pdbx_seq_one_letter_code
_entity_poly.pdbx_strand_id
1 'polypeptide(L)'
;SQVEEKMKVKLPASYRTLIKSPSELKEYITHRAGKRFPVKLSELPKESTTPLPIGALMVLQGLGILFQILFTAIAAGAAFLVGKVIAPLSTEVYIGSGMSVSWAWLQLVLPSFMVTLTLMTILAKWIVVGRYNEKEIQLYSFGYVRWWFVDRLVHLWEMWVGRYILDTPMIWLV
;
A
#
# COMPACT_ATOMS: atom_id res chain seq x y z
N SER A 1 24.62 26.84 -14.74
CA SER A 1 23.94 27.92 -15.50
C SER A 1 22.73 28.41 -14.69
N GLN A 2 22.18 29.60 -14.95
CA GLN A 2 21.01 30.12 -14.21
C GLN A 2 19.81 29.16 -14.20
N VAL A 3 19.74 28.24 -15.16
CA VAL A 3 18.71 27.20 -15.28
C VAL A 3 18.86 26.10 -14.21
N GLU A 4 20.08 25.62 -13.95
CA GLU A 4 20.33 24.55 -12.96
C GLU A 4 20.02 25.02 -11.53
N GLU A 5 20.31 26.28 -11.24
CA GLU A 5 20.05 26.90 -9.93
C GLU A 5 18.55 27.13 -9.70
N LYS A 6 17.84 27.60 -10.73
CA LYS A 6 16.41 27.91 -10.63
C LYS A 6 15.52 26.67 -10.68
N MET A 7 15.92 25.60 -11.38
CA MET A 7 15.16 24.34 -11.48
C MET A 7 15.64 23.24 -10.52
N LYS A 8 16.75 23.43 -9.80
CA LYS A 8 17.38 22.41 -8.94
C LYS A 8 17.68 21.07 -9.65
N VAL A 9 17.87 21.11 -10.97
CA VAL A 9 18.18 19.91 -11.79
C VAL A 9 19.60 20.05 -12.34
N LYS A 10 20.43 19.02 -12.18
CA LYS A 10 21.77 18.97 -12.80
C LYS A 10 21.64 18.52 -14.26
N LEU A 11 22.00 19.40 -15.18
CA LEU A 11 22.00 19.10 -16.61
C LEU A 11 23.32 18.43 -17.03
N PRO A 12 23.30 17.41 -17.91
CA PRO A 12 24.52 16.82 -18.45
C PRO A 12 25.36 17.85 -19.23
N ALA A 13 26.69 17.66 -19.25
CA ALA A 13 27.64 18.63 -19.83
C ALA A 13 27.34 18.98 -21.30
N SER A 14 26.79 18.04 -22.07
CA SER A 14 26.36 18.20 -23.46
C SER A 14 25.21 19.19 -23.67
N TYR A 15 24.41 19.49 -22.63
CA TYR A 15 23.26 20.40 -22.71
C TYR A 15 23.54 21.78 -22.12
N ARG A 16 24.60 21.93 -21.32
CA ARG A 16 25.01 23.22 -20.73
C ARG A 16 25.47 24.24 -21.77
N THR A 17 25.98 23.76 -22.90
CA THR A 17 26.42 24.61 -24.02
C THR A 17 25.27 25.01 -24.93
N LEU A 18 24.23 24.17 -25.01
CA LEU A 18 23.07 24.35 -25.89
C LEU A 18 21.93 25.18 -25.25
N ILE A 19 21.81 25.16 -23.92
CA ILE A 19 20.70 25.79 -23.20
C ILE A 19 21.28 26.68 -22.11
N LYS A 20 21.42 27.97 -22.42
CA LYS A 20 22.00 28.97 -21.50
C LYS A 20 20.90 29.74 -20.75
N SER A 21 19.72 29.87 -21.35
CA SER A 21 18.60 30.65 -20.81
C SER A 21 17.31 29.81 -20.57
N PRO A 22 16.49 30.15 -19.55
CA PRO A 22 15.21 29.47 -19.29
C PRO A 22 14.20 29.58 -20.45
N SER A 23 14.26 30.67 -21.23
CA SER A 23 13.40 30.87 -22.40
C SER A 23 13.74 29.91 -23.53
N GLU A 24 15.04 29.64 -23.77
CA GLU A 24 15.52 28.68 -24.76
C GLU A 24 15.10 27.25 -24.41
N LEU A 25 15.08 26.91 -23.10
CA LEU A 25 14.59 25.62 -22.64
C LEU A 25 13.09 25.47 -22.88
N LYS A 26 12.30 26.51 -22.61
CA LYS A 26 10.86 26.52 -22.88
C LYS A 26 10.59 26.38 -24.38
N GLU A 27 11.30 27.13 -25.22
CA GLU A 27 11.20 27.06 -26.68
C GLU A 27 11.62 25.68 -27.21
N TYR A 28 12.69 25.10 -26.67
CA TYR A 28 13.14 23.75 -27.00
C TYR A 28 12.10 22.67 -26.65
N ILE A 29 11.47 22.75 -25.46
CA ILE A 29 10.40 21.83 -25.04
C ILE A 29 9.15 22.00 -25.92
N THR A 30 8.79 23.24 -26.24
CA THR A 30 7.56 23.56 -26.97
C THR A 30 7.68 23.19 -28.46
N HIS A 31 8.86 23.34 -29.07
CA HIS A 31 9.09 23.05 -30.49
C HIS A 31 9.63 21.63 -30.79
N ARG A 32 10.25 20.93 -29.82
CA ARG A 32 10.68 19.52 -29.96
C ARG A 32 9.89 18.57 -29.06
N ALA A 33 8.56 18.65 -29.12
CA ALA A 33 7.60 17.82 -28.37
C ALA A 33 7.63 16.29 -28.71
N GLY A 34 8.80 15.71 -28.99
CA GLY A 34 9.00 14.29 -29.25
C GLY A 34 10.35 13.73 -28.80
N LYS A 35 11.32 14.54 -28.36
CA LYS A 35 12.60 14.04 -27.83
C LYS A 35 12.61 14.16 -26.30
N ARG A 36 12.44 13.02 -25.63
CA ARG A 36 12.54 12.90 -24.16
C ARG A 36 13.85 13.51 -23.68
N PHE A 37 13.81 14.25 -22.57
CA PHE A 37 15.03 14.62 -21.86
C PHE A 37 15.83 13.34 -21.58
N PRO A 38 17.14 13.27 -21.90
CA PRO A 38 17.99 12.23 -21.36
C PRO A 38 18.28 12.62 -19.90
N VAL A 39 17.25 12.50 -19.06
CA VAL A 39 17.44 12.42 -17.63
C VAL A 39 18.17 11.09 -17.44
N LYS A 40 19.47 11.17 -17.17
CA LYS A 40 20.24 10.02 -16.71
C LYS A 40 19.75 9.74 -15.30
N LEU A 41 18.58 9.09 -15.21
CA LEU A 41 18.05 8.57 -13.95
C LEU A 41 19.14 7.70 -13.37
N SER A 42 19.48 7.90 -12.09
CA SER A 42 20.39 7.02 -11.38
C SER A 42 19.86 5.60 -11.53
N GLU A 43 20.61 4.74 -12.21
CA GLU A 43 20.25 3.33 -12.37
C GLU A 43 20.10 2.75 -10.97
N LEU A 44 18.88 2.33 -10.63
CA LEU A 44 18.61 1.75 -9.33
C LEU A 44 19.38 0.43 -9.22
N PRO A 45 19.86 0.06 -8.03
CA PRO A 45 20.48 -1.24 -7.84
C PRO A 45 19.51 -2.34 -8.28
N LYS A 46 19.88 -3.07 -9.33
CA LYS A 46 19.10 -4.21 -9.83
C LYS A 46 19.25 -5.36 -8.86
N GLU A 47 18.12 -5.86 -8.36
CA GLU A 47 18.12 -7.05 -7.51
C GLU A 47 18.19 -8.29 -8.41
N SER A 48 19.39 -8.85 -8.58
CA SER A 48 19.64 -10.04 -9.39
C SER A 48 19.09 -11.30 -8.69
N THR A 49 17.78 -11.45 -8.69
CA THR A 49 17.11 -12.66 -8.23
C THR A 49 16.91 -13.59 -9.40
N THR A 50 17.10 -14.90 -9.18
CA THR A 50 16.91 -15.90 -10.22
C THR A 50 15.44 -15.87 -10.71
N PRO A 51 15.20 -15.92 -12.03
CA PRO A 51 13.84 -15.97 -12.55
C PRO A 51 13.17 -17.28 -12.07
N LEU A 52 12.05 -17.15 -11.37
CA LEU A 52 11.24 -18.27 -10.94
C LEU A 52 10.38 -18.77 -12.11
N PRO A 53 10.09 -20.07 -12.20
CA PRO A 53 9.13 -20.58 -13.15
C PRO A 53 7.74 -20.03 -12.83
N ILE A 54 6.98 -19.69 -13.86
CA ILE A 54 5.64 -19.08 -13.74
C ILE A 54 4.72 -19.93 -12.85
N GLY A 55 4.80 -21.26 -12.96
CA GLY A 55 4.01 -22.17 -12.12
C GLY A 55 4.29 -22.01 -10.62
N ALA A 56 5.55 -21.84 -10.21
CA ALA A 56 5.89 -21.61 -8.82
C ALA A 56 5.35 -20.26 -8.31
N LEU A 57 5.35 -19.22 -9.15
CA LEU A 57 4.77 -17.93 -8.80
C LEU A 57 3.25 -18.02 -8.59
N MET A 58 2.55 -18.75 -9.45
CA MET A 58 1.10 -18.95 -9.30
C MET A 58 0.76 -19.70 -8.01
N VAL A 59 1.55 -20.74 -7.67
CA VAL A 59 1.38 -21.47 -6.41
C VAL A 59 1.65 -20.56 -5.20
N LEU A 60 2.73 -19.78 -5.24
CA LEU A 60 3.06 -18.83 -4.17
C LEU A 60 1.98 -17.76 -4.01
N GLN A 61 1.43 -17.24 -5.11
CA GLN A 61 0.31 -16.29 -5.07
C GLN A 61 -0.96 -16.93 -4.52
N GLY A 62 -1.30 -18.15 -4.94
CA GLY A 62 -2.44 -18.91 -4.41
C GLY A 62 -2.33 -19.14 -2.90
N LEU A 63 -1.16 -19.59 -2.43
CA LEU A 63 -0.86 -19.73 -1.01
C LEU A 63 -0.93 -18.38 -0.28
N GLY A 64 -0.43 -17.31 -0.90
CA GLY A 64 -0.52 -15.95 -0.37
C GLY A 64 -1.96 -15.49 -0.17
N ILE A 65 -2.86 -15.79 -1.10
CA ILE A 65 -4.30 -15.47 -0.99
C ILE A 65 -4.95 -16.30 0.13
N LEU A 66 -4.67 -17.60 0.19
CA LEU A 66 -5.18 -18.46 1.28
C LEU A 66 -4.73 -17.94 2.65
N PHE A 67 -3.47 -17.54 2.76
CA PHE A 67 -2.95 -16.91 3.97
C PHE A 67 -3.67 -15.59 4.28
N GLN A 68 -3.94 -14.74 3.28
CA GLN A 68 -4.68 -13.48 3.47
C GLN A 68 -6.13 -13.70 3.92
N ILE A 69 -6.80 -14.75 3.42
CA ILE A 69 -8.14 -15.13 3.87
C ILE A 69 -8.08 -15.57 5.34
N LEU A 70 -7.14 -16.45 5.69
CA LEU A 70 -6.95 -16.90 7.07
C LEU A 70 -6.62 -15.73 8.00
N PHE A 71 -5.75 -14.83 7.55
CA PHE A 71 -5.36 -13.63 8.27
C PHE A 71 -6.56 -12.73 8.58
N THR A 72 -7.44 -12.51 7.60
CA THR A 72 -8.67 -11.73 7.77
C THR A 72 -9.65 -12.45 8.72
N ALA A 73 -9.76 -13.78 8.60
CA ALA A 73 -10.60 -14.59 9.50
C ALA A 73 -10.11 -14.53 10.96
N ILE A 74 -8.80 -14.54 11.19
CA ILE A 74 -8.21 -14.38 12.53
C ILE A 74 -8.54 -13.00 13.10
N ALA A 75 -8.39 -11.94 12.29
CA ALA A 75 -8.75 -10.58 12.72
C ALA A 75 -10.24 -10.47 13.08
N ALA A 76 -11.12 -11.09 12.29
CA ALA A 76 -12.56 -11.15 12.57
C ALA A 76 -12.89 -11.96 13.83
N GLY A 77 -12.22 -13.10 14.02
CA GLY A 77 -12.36 -13.93 15.22
C GLY A 77 -11.91 -13.20 16.50
N ALA A 78 -10.80 -12.47 16.43
CA ALA A 78 -10.33 -11.64 17.55
C ALA A 78 -11.35 -10.54 17.91
N ALA A 79 -11.91 -9.85 16.91
CA ALA A 79 -12.96 -8.87 17.12
C ALA A 79 -14.24 -9.46 17.73
N PHE A 80 -14.63 -10.65 17.30
CA PHE A 80 -15.76 -11.39 17.87
C PHE A 80 -15.55 -11.73 19.34
N LEU A 81 -14.34 -12.14 19.71
CA LEU A 81 -13.97 -12.43 21.11
C LEU A 81 -14.04 -11.17 21.97
N VAL A 82 -13.57 -10.02 21.47
CA VAL A 82 -13.71 -8.72 22.16
C VAL A 82 -15.18 -8.43 22.43
N GLY A 83 -16.05 -8.60 21.43
CA GLY A 83 -17.49 -8.46 21.60
C GLY A 83 -18.03 -9.37 22.70
N LYS A 84 -17.66 -10.66 22.70
CA LYS A 84 -18.12 -11.62 23.74
C LYS A 84 -17.71 -11.23 25.16
N VAL A 85 -16.50 -10.69 25.33
CA VAL A 85 -16.02 -10.23 26.64
C VAL A 85 -16.81 -9.01 27.12
N ILE A 86 -17.25 -8.14 26.21
CA ILE A 86 -17.95 -6.90 26.54
C ILE A 86 -19.47 -7.10 26.66
N ALA A 87 -20.06 -8.05 25.94
CA ALA A 87 -21.50 -8.32 25.94
C ALA A 87 -22.18 -8.43 27.33
N PRO A 88 -21.60 -9.09 28.35
CA PRO A 88 -22.20 -9.17 29.68
C PRO A 88 -22.12 -7.86 30.48
N LEU A 89 -21.32 -6.88 30.04
CA LEU A 89 -21.18 -5.56 30.68
C LEU A 89 -22.20 -4.54 30.13
N SER A 90 -22.95 -4.88 29.08
CA SER A 90 -23.89 -3.98 28.41
C SER A 90 -25.35 -4.41 28.54
N THR A 91 -26.25 -3.45 28.41
CA THR A 91 -27.70 -3.66 28.46
C THR A 91 -28.15 -4.67 27.41
N GLU A 92 -28.74 -5.77 27.85
CA GLU A 92 -29.35 -6.77 26.97
C GLU A 92 -30.67 -6.23 26.40
N VAL A 93 -30.82 -6.31 25.08
CA VAL A 93 -32.10 -6.05 24.41
C VAL A 93 -32.70 -7.39 24.02
N TYR A 94 -33.87 -7.70 24.57
CA TYR A 94 -34.60 -8.93 24.25
C TYR A 94 -35.38 -8.73 22.94
N ILE A 95 -35.07 -9.53 21.93
CA ILE A 95 -35.81 -9.58 20.66
C ILE A 95 -36.66 -10.85 20.70
N GLY A 96 -37.94 -10.71 21.06
CA GLY A 96 -38.88 -11.83 21.15
C GLY A 96 -38.63 -12.77 22.34
N SER A 97 -39.06 -14.02 22.23
CA SER A 97 -39.17 -14.98 23.33
C SER A 97 -37.92 -15.84 23.60
N GLY A 98 -36.74 -15.49 23.07
CA GLY A 98 -35.53 -16.29 23.33
C GLY A 98 -34.20 -15.77 22.78
N MET A 99 -34.15 -14.64 22.07
CA MET A 99 -32.91 -14.08 21.54
C MET A 99 -32.57 -12.79 22.28
N SER A 100 -31.55 -12.83 23.13
CA SER A 100 -30.93 -11.62 23.68
C SER A 100 -29.75 -11.22 22.81
N VAL A 101 -29.78 -9.99 22.29
CA VAL A 101 -28.63 -9.38 21.61
C VAL A 101 -28.20 -8.19 22.44
N SER A 102 -26.94 -8.22 22.87
CA SER A 102 -26.37 -7.10 23.59
C SER A 102 -26.11 -5.95 22.62
N TRP A 103 -26.76 -4.81 22.80
CA TRP A 103 -26.71 -3.70 21.84
C TRP A 103 -25.27 -3.17 21.62
N ALA A 104 -24.46 -3.15 22.67
CA ALA A 104 -23.07 -2.71 22.60
C ALA A 104 -22.15 -3.69 21.86
N TRP A 105 -22.50 -4.98 21.80
CA TRP A 105 -21.71 -5.98 21.08
C TRP A 105 -21.58 -5.61 19.61
N LEU A 106 -22.69 -5.26 18.97
CA LEU A 106 -22.72 -4.94 17.54
C LEU A 106 -21.93 -3.66 17.22
N GLN A 107 -21.95 -2.68 18.12
CA GLN A 107 -21.23 -1.41 17.96
C GLN A 107 -19.72 -1.54 18.12
N LEU A 108 -19.25 -2.51 18.92
CA LEU A 108 -17.83 -2.66 19.26
C LEU A 108 -17.09 -3.68 18.39
N VAL A 109 -17.79 -4.67 17.82
CA VAL A 109 -17.17 -5.70 16.97
C VAL A 109 -16.60 -5.08 15.68
N LEU A 110 -17.29 -4.15 15.06
CA LEU A 110 -16.83 -3.49 13.83
C LEU A 110 -15.55 -2.66 14.05
N PRO A 111 -15.50 -1.70 15.00
CA PRO A 111 -14.27 -0.96 15.29
C PRO A 111 -13.12 -1.85 15.75
N SER A 112 -13.39 -2.87 16.58
CA SER A 112 -12.34 -3.79 17.04
C SER A 112 -11.77 -4.63 15.89
N PHE A 113 -12.59 -5.04 14.92
CA PHE A 113 -12.12 -5.66 13.68
C PHE A 113 -11.19 -4.72 12.90
N MET A 114 -11.58 -3.46 12.72
CA MET A 114 -10.77 -2.48 12.00
C MET A 114 -9.42 -2.25 12.67
N VAL A 115 -9.41 -2.06 13.99
CA VAL A 115 -8.18 -1.86 14.77
C VAL A 115 -7.28 -3.09 14.66
N THR A 116 -7.84 -4.28 14.84
CA THR A 116 -7.07 -5.54 14.80
C THR A 116 -6.48 -5.77 13.41
N LEU A 117 -7.29 -5.60 12.35
CA LEU A 117 -6.82 -5.76 10.97
C LEU A 117 -5.73 -4.74 10.62
N THR A 118 -5.85 -3.50 11.11
CA THR A 118 -4.85 -2.45 10.92
C THR A 118 -3.53 -2.82 11.58
N LEU A 119 -3.55 -3.21 12.86
CA LEU A 119 -2.35 -3.61 13.60
C LEU A 119 -1.67 -4.81 12.95
N MET A 120 -2.45 -5.84 12.61
CA MET A 120 -1.91 -7.01 11.93
C MET A 120 -1.31 -6.65 10.57
N THR A 121 -1.92 -5.74 9.81
CA THR A 121 -1.43 -5.28 8.50
C THR A 121 -0.09 -4.56 8.62
N ILE A 122 0.04 -3.67 9.60
CA ILE A 122 1.30 -3.00 9.90
C ILE A 122 2.38 -4.02 10.26
N LEU A 123 2.07 -4.96 11.16
CA LEU A 123 3.02 -6.00 11.56
C LEU A 123 3.45 -6.87 10.37
N ALA A 124 2.50 -7.32 9.53
CA ALA A 124 2.78 -8.12 8.35
C ALA A 124 3.68 -7.38 7.36
N LYS A 125 3.42 -6.09 7.09
CA LYS A 125 4.27 -5.25 6.24
C LYS A 125 5.70 -5.19 6.76
N TRP A 126 5.87 -4.99 8.07
CA TRP A 126 7.18 -4.89 8.69
C TRP A 126 7.93 -6.23 8.67
N ILE A 127 7.25 -7.35 8.87
CA ILE A 127 7.84 -8.70 8.80
C ILE A 127 8.26 -9.06 7.37
N VAL A 128 7.39 -8.78 6.39
CA VAL A 128 7.60 -9.23 5.00
C VAL A 128 8.51 -8.28 4.23
N VAL A 129 8.21 -6.97 4.23
CA VAL A 129 8.98 -6.00 3.45
C VAL A 129 10.09 -5.33 4.25
N GLY A 130 9.85 -5.08 5.54
CA GLY A 130 10.76 -4.29 6.38
C GLY A 130 10.85 -2.86 5.87
N ARG A 131 12.08 -2.35 5.70
CA ARG A 131 12.33 -1.03 5.12
C ARG A 131 12.30 -1.11 3.59
N TYR A 132 11.38 -0.36 2.96
CA TYR A 132 11.35 -0.19 1.51
C TYR A 132 12.66 0.46 1.05
N ASN A 133 13.34 -0.19 0.10
CA ASN A 133 14.48 0.37 -0.61
C ASN A 133 14.10 0.47 -2.08
N GLU A 134 14.38 1.61 -2.70
CA GLU A 134 14.17 1.81 -4.13
C GLU A 134 15.16 0.93 -4.91
N LYS A 135 14.65 -0.17 -5.47
CA LYS A 135 15.42 -1.14 -6.25
C LYS A 135 14.61 -1.56 -7.46
N GLU A 136 15.31 -1.83 -8.57
CA GLU A 136 14.70 -2.46 -9.73
C GLU A 136 14.53 -3.96 -9.44
N ILE A 137 13.28 -4.39 -9.28
CA ILE A 137 12.92 -5.79 -9.04
C ILE A 137 12.55 -6.44 -10.37
N GLN A 138 13.17 -7.59 -10.66
CA GLN A 138 12.84 -8.36 -11.86
C GLN A 138 11.43 -8.94 -11.76
N LEU A 139 10.61 -8.79 -12.82
CA LEU A 139 9.34 -9.50 -12.94
C LEU A 139 9.64 -11.01 -12.97
N TYR A 140 8.92 -11.80 -12.19
CA TYR A 140 9.16 -13.24 -11.93
C TYR A 140 10.23 -13.58 -10.88
N SER A 141 10.55 -12.68 -9.98
CA SER A 141 11.44 -12.94 -8.85
C SER A 141 10.69 -13.17 -7.53
N PHE A 142 11.40 -13.72 -6.53
CA PHE A 142 10.88 -13.77 -5.16
C PHE A 142 10.67 -12.38 -4.55
N GLY A 143 11.51 -11.41 -4.92
CA GLY A 143 11.35 -10.01 -4.55
C GLY A 143 10.00 -9.45 -5.00
N TYR A 144 9.56 -9.81 -6.21
CA TYR A 144 8.23 -9.46 -6.71
C TYR A 144 7.10 -10.10 -5.88
N VAL A 145 7.21 -11.38 -5.52
CA VAL A 145 6.17 -12.06 -4.70
C VAL A 145 6.03 -11.40 -3.33
N ARG A 146 7.15 -11.07 -2.68
CA ARG A 146 7.18 -10.38 -1.38
C ARG A 146 6.50 -9.02 -1.44
N TRP A 147 6.81 -8.25 -2.48
CA TRP A 147 6.16 -6.96 -2.73
C TRP A 147 4.67 -7.12 -3.04
N TRP A 148 4.32 -8.04 -3.95
CA TRP A 148 2.95 -8.34 -4.35
C TRP A 148 2.10 -8.76 -3.15
N PHE A 149 2.66 -9.56 -2.24
CA PHE A 149 1.95 -10.01 -1.05
C PHE A 149 1.55 -8.84 -0.15
N VAL A 150 2.49 -7.90 0.10
CA VAL A 150 2.21 -6.71 0.91
C VAL A 150 1.25 -5.77 0.20
N ASP A 151 1.41 -5.56 -1.11
CA ASP A 151 0.50 -4.74 -1.92
C ASP A 151 -0.95 -5.25 -1.83
N ARG A 152 -1.15 -6.57 -1.91
CA ARG A 152 -2.47 -7.19 -1.75
C ARG A 152 -3.01 -7.09 -0.34
N LEU A 153 -2.14 -7.21 0.66
CA LEU A 153 -2.53 -7.06 2.07
C LEU A 153 -2.98 -5.63 2.37
N VAL A 154 -2.28 -4.63 1.84
CA VAL A 154 -2.68 -3.21 1.93
C VAL A 154 -3.99 -2.97 1.20
N HIS A 155 -4.17 -3.50 -0.01
CA HIS A 155 -5.46 -3.42 -0.72
C HIS A 155 -6.63 -4.01 0.08
N LEU A 156 -6.42 -5.14 0.75
CA LEU A 156 -7.43 -5.73 1.63
C LEU A 156 -7.74 -4.79 2.80
N TRP A 157 -6.72 -4.22 3.43
CA TRP A 157 -6.93 -3.22 4.48
C TRP A 157 -7.68 -1.99 3.96
N GLU A 158 -7.35 -1.48 2.78
CA GLU A 158 -8.06 -0.35 2.16
C GLU A 158 -9.53 -0.68 1.88
N MET A 159 -9.82 -1.89 1.42
CA MET A 159 -11.19 -2.35 1.17
C MET A 159 -12.03 -2.40 2.45
N TRP A 160 -11.47 -2.90 3.55
CA TRP A 160 -12.19 -3.12 4.80
C TRP A 160 -12.17 -1.91 5.74
N VAL A 161 -11.08 -1.17 5.80
CA VAL A 161 -10.83 -0.07 6.75
C VAL A 161 -10.67 1.25 6.01
N GLY A 162 -9.82 1.26 4.96
CA GLY A 162 -9.51 2.48 4.20
C GLY A 162 -10.76 3.16 3.65
N ARG A 163 -11.72 2.41 3.09
CA ARG A 163 -13.00 2.96 2.59
C ARG A 163 -13.75 3.77 3.66
N TYR A 164 -13.69 3.36 4.92
CA TYR A 164 -14.39 4.06 6.01
C TYR A 164 -13.66 5.31 6.50
N ILE A 165 -12.34 5.42 6.22
CA ILE A 165 -11.48 6.54 6.65
C ILE A 165 -11.23 7.53 5.49
N LEU A 166 -11.10 7.03 4.26
CA LEU A 166 -10.71 7.78 3.06
C LEU A 166 -11.92 8.38 2.34
N ASP A 167 -13.07 7.70 2.34
CA ASP A 167 -14.29 8.24 1.73
C ASP A 167 -15.18 9.02 2.73
N THR A 168 -14.75 9.15 3.99
CA THR A 168 -15.39 10.04 4.97
C THR A 168 -14.84 11.47 4.84
N PRO A 169 -15.64 12.51 5.12
CA PRO A 169 -15.32 13.92 4.91
C PRO A 169 -14.19 14.47 5.83
N MET A 170 -13.31 13.63 6.38
CA MET A 170 -12.13 14.05 7.13
C MET A 170 -11.00 14.57 6.23
N ILE A 171 -10.96 14.20 4.95
CA ILE A 171 -10.00 14.77 3.98
C ILE A 171 -10.32 16.25 3.67
N TRP A 172 -11.56 16.70 3.91
CA TRP A 172 -11.97 18.09 3.69
C TRP A 172 -11.72 19.04 4.88
N LEU A 173 -11.19 18.53 5.99
CA LEU A 173 -10.93 19.30 7.22
C LEU A 173 -9.45 19.64 7.43
N VAL A 174 -8.59 19.31 6.47
CA VAL A 174 -7.16 19.69 6.43
C VAL A 174 -6.91 20.53 5.19
#